data_AF-U6GUK1-F1
#
_entry.id   AF-U6GUK1-F1
#
_cell.length_a   1.000
_cell.length_b   1.000
_cell.length_c   1.000
_cell.angle_alpha   90.00
_cell.angle_beta   90.00
_cell.angle_gamma   90.00
#
_symmetry.space_group_name_H-M   'P 1'
#
loop_
_entity.id
_entity.type
_entity.pdbx_description
1 polymer ?
#
loop_
_entity_poly.entity_id
_entity_poly.type
_entity_poly.pdbx_seq_one_letter_code
_entity_poly.pdbx_strand_id
1 'polypeptide(L)'
;MALRIARPLLAAAEFPTPAQPLGTGVVFEHVLPVKYALSGPKWCAVVASGLSGAFAGNFFFKNCIMRKNPPNPPRDPNERPPERHPHAPEEE
;
A
#
# COMPACT_ATOMS: atom_id res chain seq x y z
N MET A 1 -14.21 -10.24 36.87
CA MET A 1 -12.99 -10.83 36.26
C MET A 1 -12.92 -10.43 34.79
N ALA A 2 -12.86 -9.13 34.48
CA ALA A 2 -12.86 -8.63 33.09
C ALA A 2 -12.28 -7.21 33.05
N LEU A 3 -10.96 -7.08 33.22
CA LEU A 3 -10.29 -5.79 33.07
C LEU A 3 -8.78 -5.98 32.84
N ARG A 4 -8.41 -6.69 31.77
CA ARG A 4 -7.03 -6.76 31.26
C ARG A 4 -6.98 -6.81 29.73
N ILE A 5 -7.93 -6.15 29.05
CA ILE A 5 -7.97 -6.11 27.59
C ILE A 5 -7.95 -4.65 27.12
N ALA A 6 -6.86 -3.95 27.43
CA ALA A 6 -6.52 -2.68 26.79
C ALA A 6 -5.05 -2.36 27.08
N ARG A 7 -4.14 -3.25 26.66
CA ARG A 7 -2.77 -2.79 26.41
C ARG A 7 -2.90 -1.89 25.18
N PRO A 8 -2.58 -0.58 25.24
CA PRO A 8 -2.85 0.30 24.12
C PRO A 8 -2.13 -0.26 22.91
N LEU A 9 -2.86 -0.49 21.81
CA LEU A 9 -2.30 -0.96 20.53
C LEU A 9 -1.14 -0.06 20.03
N LEU A 10 -1.01 1.14 20.61
CA LEU A 10 0.00 2.15 20.31
C LEU A 10 1.11 2.28 21.37
N ALA A 11 1.09 1.54 22.48
CA ALA A 11 2.13 1.61 23.52
C ALA A 11 3.51 1.36 22.92
N ALA A 12 4.50 2.23 23.19
CA ALA A 12 5.85 2.12 22.65
C ALA A 12 6.42 0.70 22.80
N ALA A 13 7.09 0.21 21.75
CA ALA A 13 7.69 -1.11 21.81
C ALA A 13 8.98 -1.01 22.64
N GLU A 14 9.01 -1.66 23.80
CA GLU A 14 10.20 -1.77 24.63
C GLU A 14 11.12 -2.82 24.01
N PHE A 15 12.22 -2.36 23.39
CA PHE A 15 13.27 -3.24 22.89
C PHE A 15 14.44 -3.25 23.87
N PRO A 16 15.03 -4.43 24.15
CA PRO A 16 16.21 -4.49 24.99
C PRO A 16 17.36 -3.73 24.32
N THR A 17 18.15 -3.03 25.15
CA THR A 17 19.38 -2.38 24.65
C THR A 17 20.36 -3.48 24.26
N PRO A 18 20.94 -3.45 23.05
CA PRO A 18 21.86 -4.51 22.62
C PRO A 18 23.09 -4.54 23.52
N ALA A 19 23.58 -5.74 23.83
CA ALA A 19 24.84 -5.90 24.53
C ALA A 19 26.02 -5.48 23.63
N GLN A 20 27.09 -4.98 24.24
CA GLN A 20 28.31 -4.64 23.51
C GLN A 20 28.98 -5.90 22.95
N PRO A 21 29.54 -5.84 21.72
CA PRO A 21 30.32 -6.94 21.17
C PRO A 21 31.60 -7.19 21.98
N LEU A 22 31.88 -8.46 22.29
CA LEU A 22 33.06 -8.89 23.06
C LEU A 22 34.36 -8.39 22.41
N GLY A 23 35.28 -7.86 23.23
CA GLY A 23 36.62 -7.41 22.80
C GLY A 23 36.70 -5.97 22.27
N THR A 24 35.64 -5.17 22.36
CA THR A 24 35.62 -3.81 21.78
C THR A 24 36.02 -2.68 22.73
N GLY A 25 36.23 -2.96 24.03
CA GLY A 25 37.03 -2.23 25.02
C GLY A 25 36.74 -0.74 25.28
N VAL A 26 36.72 0.09 24.22
CA VAL A 26 36.72 1.56 24.25
C VAL A 26 35.89 2.19 23.11
N VAL A 27 35.59 1.45 22.03
CA VAL A 27 34.93 2.05 20.83
C VAL A 27 33.41 2.11 20.97
N PHE A 28 32.80 1.17 21.69
CA PHE A 28 31.36 1.09 21.89
C PHE A 28 31.03 1.18 23.38
N GLU A 29 31.35 2.30 24.03
CA GLU A 29 31.10 2.50 25.47
C GLU A 29 29.60 2.44 25.80
N HIS A 30 28.72 2.95 24.93
CA HIS A 30 27.26 2.90 25.10
C HIS A 30 26.57 2.51 23.78
N VAL A 31 25.78 1.45 23.79
CA VAL A 31 24.92 1.10 22.64
C VAL A 31 23.62 1.86 22.78
N LEU A 32 23.27 2.68 21.79
CA LEU A 32 22.02 3.43 21.81
C LEU A 32 20.83 2.47 21.59
N PRO A 33 19.73 2.63 22.34
CA PRO A 33 18.52 1.87 22.07
C PRO A 33 17.99 2.21 20.67
N VAL A 34 17.36 1.23 20.03
CA VAL A 34 16.77 1.41 18.71
C VAL A 34 15.61 2.41 18.81
N LYS A 35 15.84 3.65 18.38
CA LYS A 35 14.89 4.77 18.50
C LYS A 35 13.63 4.60 17.66
N TYR A 36 13.77 3.96 16.50
CA TYR A 36 12.71 3.82 15.49
C TYR A 36 12.53 2.36 15.09
N ALA A 37 12.06 1.54 16.02
CA ALA A 37 11.62 0.18 15.73
C ALA A 37 10.12 0.02 16.00
N LEU A 38 9.43 -0.61 15.06
CA LEU A 38 8.04 -1.04 15.22
C LEU A 38 8.06 -2.47 15.77
N SER A 39 7.25 -2.74 16.78
CA SER A 39 7.01 -4.14 17.17
C SER A 39 6.30 -4.88 16.04
N GLY A 40 6.47 -6.20 15.97
CA GLY A 40 5.84 -7.04 14.94
C GLY A 40 4.34 -6.76 14.72
N PRO A 41 3.51 -6.68 15.78
CA PRO A 41 2.09 -6.34 15.64
C PRO A 41 1.84 -4.95 15.04
N LYS A 42 2.64 -3.94 15.42
CA LYS A 42 2.52 -2.58 14.87
C LYS A 42 2.95 -2.53 13.41
N TRP A 43 4.03 -3.23 13.07
CA TRP A 43 4.46 -3.38 11.69
C TRP A 43 3.36 -4.01 10.83
N CYS A 44 2.78 -5.13 11.28
CA CYS A 44 1.65 -5.76 10.59
C CYS A 44 0.46 -4.81 10.44
N ALA A 45 0.14 -4.02 11.47
CA ALA A 45 -0.94 -3.04 11.41
C ALA A 45 -0.67 -1.94 10.36
N VAL A 46 0.54 -1.39 10.32
CA VAL A 46 0.94 -0.38 9.32
C VAL A 46 0.83 -0.96 7.92
N VAL A 47 1.41 -2.13 7.67
CA VAL A 47 1.38 -2.78 6.35
C VAL A 47 -0.05 -3.13 5.94
N ALA A 48 -0.85 -3.68 6.85
CA ALA A 48 -2.25 -4.01 6.58
C ALA A 48 -3.08 -2.76 6.27
N SER A 49 -2.84 -1.65 6.97
CA SER A 49 -3.52 -0.38 6.70
C SER A 49 -3.16 0.19 5.32
N GLY A 50 -1.88 0.10 4.92
CA GLY A 50 -1.44 0.54 3.59
C GLY A 50 -2.05 -0.31 2.47
N LEU A 51 -2.01 -1.63 2.61
CA LEU A 51 -2.60 -2.55 1.63
C LEU A 51 -4.11 -2.37 1.53
N SER A 52 -4.82 -2.39 2.66
CA SER A 52 -6.27 -2.19 2.67
C SER A 52 -6.68 -0.85 2.07
N GLY A 53 -5.96 0.23 2.39
CA GLY A 53 -6.18 1.54 1.78
C GLY A 53 -5.98 1.54 0.26
N ALA A 54 -4.92 0.90 -0.23
CA ALA A 54 -4.64 0.81 -1.67
C ALA A 54 -5.74 0.03 -2.43
N PHE A 55 -6.13 -1.14 -1.91
CA PHE A 55 -7.18 -1.95 -2.54
C PHE A 55 -8.55 -1.29 -2.44
N ALA A 56 -8.92 -0.76 -1.27
CA ALA A 56 -10.20 -0.08 -1.06
C ALA A 56 -10.29 1.20 -1.89
N GLY A 57 -9.22 2.00 -1.94
CA GLY A 57 -9.15 3.21 -2.75
C GLY A 57 -9.30 2.93 -4.24
N ASN A 58 -8.60 1.92 -4.76
CA ASN A 58 -8.73 1.51 -6.16
C ASN A 58 -10.13 0.98 -6.49
N PHE A 59 -10.70 0.16 -5.59
CA PHE A 59 -12.06 -0.34 -5.74
C PHE A 59 -13.08 0.82 -5.75
N PHE A 60 -12.94 1.77 -4.83
CA PHE A 60 -13.81 2.95 -4.76
C PHE A 60 -13.67 3.81 -6.02
N PHE A 61 -12.44 4.09 -6.46
CA PHE A 61 -12.20 4.87 -7.67
C PHE A 61 -12.87 4.24 -8.90
N LYS A 62 -12.67 2.95 -9.12
CA LYS A 62 -13.23 2.23 -10.28
C LYS A 62 -14.75 2.19 -10.29
N ASN A 63 -15.38 2.08 -9.13
CA ASN A 63 -16.84 1.91 -9.05
C ASN A 63 -17.61 3.23 -8.88
N CYS A 64 -17.01 4.22 -8.23
CA CYS A 64 -17.69 5.46 -7.85
C CYS A 64 -17.24 6.68 -8.66
N ILE A 65 -16.00 6.71 -9.15
CA ILE A 65 -15.43 7.90 -9.82
C ILE A 65 -15.24 7.64 -11.32
N MET A 66 -14.72 6.47 -11.69
CA MET A 66 -14.41 6.15 -13.07
C MET A 66 -15.69 5.93 -13.87
N ARG A 67 -15.86 6.67 -14.98
CA ARG A 67 -16.99 6.47 -15.90
C ARG A 67 -16.83 5.10 -16.58
N LYS A 68 -17.89 4.29 -16.55
CA LYS A 68 -17.91 2.94 -17.18
C LYS A 68 -17.63 2.99 -18.68
N ASN A 69 -18.06 4.06 -19.34
CA ASN A 69 -17.72 4.35 -20.73
C ASN A 69 -16.89 5.64 -20.74
N PRO A 70 -15.56 5.57 -20.95
CA PRO A 70 -14.79 6.78 -21.14
C PRO A 70 -15.39 7.58 -22.30
N PRO A 71 -15.37 8.92 -22.27
CA PRO A 71 -15.79 9.69 -23.43
C PRO A 71 -14.99 9.19 -24.64
N ASN A 72 -15.71 8.82 -25.70
CA ASN A 72 -15.08 8.36 -26.93
C ASN A 72 -14.00 9.40 -27.30
N PRO A 73 -12.76 8.99 -27.64
CA PRO A 73 -11.76 9.95 -28.06
C PRO A 73 -12.33 10.85 -29.17
N PRO A 74 -11.96 12.14 -29.19
CA PRO A 74 -12.43 13.05 -30.22
C PRO A 74 -12.11 12.44 -31.58
N ARG A 75 -13.16 12.31 -32.41
CA ARG A 75 -13.02 11.77 -33.76
C ARG A 75 -12.13 12.72 -34.57
N ASP A 76 -11.21 12.17 -35.36
CA ASP A 76 -10.40 13.01 -36.26
C ASP A 76 -11.35 13.71 -37.25
N PRO A 77 -11.29 15.06 -37.38
CA PRO A 77 -12.14 15.81 -38.31
C PRO A 77 -12.05 15.35 -39.77
N ASN A 78 -10.92 14.73 -40.16
CA ASN A 78 -10.69 14.26 -41.52
C ASN A 78 -11.09 12.79 -41.73
N GLU A 79 -11.53 12.09 -40.68
CA GLU A 79 -11.84 10.68 -40.74
C GLU A 79 -13.15 10.45 -41.51
N ARG A 80 -13.06 9.77 -42.65
CA ARG A 80 -14.25 9.34 -43.40
C ARG A 80 -14.85 8.09 -42.74
N PRO A 81 -16.17 7.88 -42.84
CA PRO A 81 -16.77 6.60 -42.48
C PRO A 81 -16.04 5.48 -43.25
N PRO A 82 -15.64 4.38 -42.58
CA PRO A 82 -15.09 3.24 -43.29
C PRO A 82 -16.17 2.70 -44.24
N GLU A 83 -15.78 2.35 -45.47
CA GLU A 83 -16.69 1.79 -46.48
C GLU A 83 -17.29 0.46 -46.00
N ARG A 84 -16.60 -0.22 -45.10
CA ARG A 84 -16.96 -1.53 -44.59
C ARG A 84 -16.45 -1.69 -43.15
N HIS A 85 -17.24 -2.36 -42.31
CA HIS A 85 -16.79 -2.68 -40.96
C HIS A 85 -15.55 -3.60 -41.04
N PRO A 86 -14.48 -3.37 -40.26
CA PRO A 86 -13.25 -4.20 -40.30
C PRO A 86 -13.49 -5.69 -40.05
N HIS A 87 -14.64 -6.03 -39.45
CA HIS A 87 -15.06 -7.41 -39.17
C HIS A 87 -16.25 -7.88 -40.02
N ALA A 88 -16.60 -7.17 -41.11
CA ALA A 88 -17.66 -7.64 -42.00
C ALA A 88 -17.16 -8.82 -42.86
N PRO A 89 -17.84 -9.97 -42.87
CA PRO A 89 -17.42 -11.18 -43.61
C PRO A 89 -17.41 -10.93 -45.11
N GLU A 90 -16.32 -11.28 -45.82
CA GLU A 90 -16.16 -11.05 -47.28
C GLU A 90 -17.46 -11.40 -48.02
N GLU A 91 -17.95 -10.45 -48.82
CA GLU A 91 -19.15 -10.69 -49.63
C GLU A 91 -18.68 -11.58 -50.79
N GLU A 92 -19.26 -12.79 -50.90
CA GLU A 92 -18.94 -13.78 -51.94
C GLU A 92 -19.06 -13.22 -53.37
#